data_AF-A0A842UFW2-F1
#
_entry.id   AF-A0A842UFW2-F1
#
_cell.length_a   1.000
_cell.length_b   1.000
_cell.length_c   1.000
_cell.angle_alpha   90.00
_cell.angle_beta   90.00
_cell.angle_gamma   90.00
#
_symmetry.space_group_name_H-M   'P 1'
#
loop_
_entity.id
_entity.type
_entity.pdbx_description
1 polymer ?
#
loop_
_entity_poly.entity_id
_entity_poly.type
_entity_poly.pdbx_seq_one_letter_code
_entity_poly.pdbx_strand_id
1 'polypeptide(L)'
;MPKKLVTNKMKKDYKRLMSQLVRDLSQELVIVQESPMFVDCPNCFEAGTLIETPFGMKKIEDFQPGDYILDGNAEPRLVDKVFHRHTDASFTSIFTHGNNVGLTATSNHHLMVHENRGTAYHPILGGSKEKEIGNIQKGDIVSKAIRKLPQEPLEKLWVDWKTNTHGPKKVLPEILEVTDDFLFAVGLYLSEGVTSKSRIVSYCLNDLEEEIGHKVCAYWKSVAECNYTMCTRGGGRNRIFEIYSSYLADLLDSWCGHGAQNKKIPTSLYYRLNARQTLVLLFGLFVGAGHYEKQYDSVVFSTISKSLAYQVYNLLLSCGFGASILSQPSKVGSDGIFRQESFVVRYWTNKDKAQRGTIRTEDRIYQVVKSVAHSHKSVPVWNLEVQTEHSYIADGFSVQNCIWDSVNKKSSNVFDGSFTSATTIFSGTSEERVINPISFTVGRCPVCIGEGQIFTNKEICIPAMINFFSGTGMRRGLFMSTAAGKEGMNLVVVKTLACHYELLQNNETFFIHNNVKCVKFKPPFLRGLGGEETVCETILQTADEGQRTSGKFGGGDKLSRDDDPRKRIRGPSDILDQRGKLRGR
;
A
#
# COMPACT_ATOMS: atom_id res chain seq x y z
N MET A 1 -47.90 -8.16 38.15
CA MET A 1 -47.13 -7.19 37.33
C MET A 1 -45.81 -6.90 38.03
N PRO A 2 -44.64 -7.01 37.37
CA PRO A 2 -43.37 -6.69 38.02
C PRO A 2 -43.32 -5.18 38.26
N LYS A 3 -43.07 -4.77 39.52
CA LYS A 3 -42.86 -3.37 39.88
C LYS A 3 -41.70 -2.82 39.02
N LYS A 4 -41.96 -1.81 38.20
CA LYS A 4 -40.92 -1.08 37.47
C LYS A 4 -39.86 -0.63 38.47
N LEU A 5 -38.65 -1.20 38.36
CA LEU A 5 -37.46 -0.89 39.18
C LEU A 5 -37.05 0.60 39.11
N VAL A 6 -37.57 1.35 38.15
CA VAL A 6 -37.29 2.78 37.96
C VAL A 6 -38.59 3.57 38.02
N THR A 7 -38.75 4.39 39.06
CA THR A 7 -39.94 5.23 39.25
C THR A 7 -39.89 6.50 38.39
N ASN A 8 -41.05 7.08 38.06
CA ASN A 8 -41.10 8.36 37.32
C ASN A 8 -40.42 9.51 38.08
N LYS A 9 -40.41 9.45 39.42
CA LYS A 9 -39.67 10.38 40.27
C LYS A 9 -38.16 10.25 40.03
N MET A 10 -37.62 9.03 40.01
CA MET A 10 -36.20 8.79 39.69
C MET A 10 -35.83 9.31 38.29
N LYS A 11 -36.68 9.13 37.28
CA LYS A 11 -36.43 9.68 35.93
C LYS A 11 -36.43 11.21 35.92
N LYS A 12 -37.32 11.86 36.68
CA LYS A 12 -37.41 13.32 36.76
C LYS A 12 -36.23 13.92 37.53
N ASP A 13 -35.87 13.32 38.66
CA ASP A 13 -34.70 13.72 39.45
C ASP A 13 -33.41 13.50 38.66
N TYR A 14 -33.31 12.42 37.88
CA TYR A 14 -32.19 12.15 36.97
C TYR A 14 -32.11 13.17 35.84
N LYS A 15 -33.22 13.46 35.13
CA LYS A 15 -33.25 14.51 34.10
C LYS A 15 -32.83 15.86 34.66
N ARG A 16 -33.30 16.22 35.87
CA ARG A 16 -32.88 17.46 36.54
C ARG A 16 -31.39 17.45 36.83
N LEU A 17 -30.85 16.35 37.36
CA LEU A 17 -29.43 16.21 37.70
C LEU A 17 -28.54 16.22 36.44
N MET A 18 -29.01 15.68 35.31
CA MET A 18 -28.31 15.72 34.02
C MET A 18 -28.38 17.09 33.35
N SER A 19 -29.54 17.75 33.35
CA SER A 19 -29.64 19.14 32.86
C SER A 19 -28.81 20.10 33.71
N GLN A 20 -28.70 19.83 35.01
CA GLN A 20 -27.79 20.53 35.91
C GLN A 20 -26.32 20.17 35.61
N LEU A 21 -25.98 18.89 35.40
CA LEU A 21 -24.63 18.45 35.01
C LEU A 21 -24.14 19.12 33.71
N VAL A 22 -25.01 19.21 32.69
CA VAL A 22 -24.72 19.90 31.43
C VAL A 22 -24.53 21.41 31.64
N ARG A 23 -25.24 22.01 32.60
CA ARG A 23 -25.02 23.41 33.02
C ARG A 23 -23.79 23.60 33.91
N ASP A 24 -23.40 22.57 34.66
CA ASP A 24 -22.32 22.57 35.66
C ASP A 24 -20.99 22.00 35.10
N LEU A 25 -20.86 21.83 33.78
CA LEU A 25 -19.57 21.56 33.13
C LEU A 25 -18.69 22.81 33.28
N SER A 26 -18.05 22.94 34.44
CA SER A 26 -17.45 24.20 34.89
C SER A 26 -15.96 24.34 34.54
N GLN A 27 -15.31 23.29 34.02
CA GLN A 27 -13.86 23.30 33.76
C GLN A 27 -13.51 22.76 32.37
N GLU A 28 -12.48 23.34 31.79
CA GLU A 28 -11.93 22.94 30.49
C GLU A 28 -10.85 21.87 30.69
N LEU A 29 -10.93 20.80 29.91
CA LEU A 29 -9.96 19.72 29.85
C LEU A 29 -9.28 19.74 28.49
N VAL A 30 -7.96 19.97 28.48
CA VAL A 30 -7.16 19.91 27.26
C VAL A 30 -6.63 18.49 27.08
N ILE A 31 -7.05 17.84 26.00
CA ILE A 31 -6.55 16.54 25.56
C ILE A 31 -5.41 16.80 24.58
N VAL A 32 -4.25 16.22 24.87
CA VAL A 32 -3.11 16.27 23.95
C VAL A 32 -3.05 14.94 23.22
N GLN A 33 -3.40 15.00 21.94
CA GLN A 33 -3.22 13.90 21.01
C GLN A 33 -1.84 14.03 20.38
N GLU A 34 -0.97 13.07 20.69
CA GLU A 34 0.24 12.82 19.92
C GLU A 34 -0.20 12.23 18.58
N SER A 35 -0.67 13.09 17.68
CA SER A 35 -0.96 12.71 16.31
C SER A 35 0.35 12.77 15.54
N PRO A 36 0.83 11.68 14.92
CA PRO A 36 1.66 11.88 13.74
C PRO A 36 0.86 12.77 12.78
N MET A 37 1.50 13.77 12.16
CA MET A 37 0.88 14.50 11.07
C MET A 37 0.46 13.48 10.01
N PHE A 38 -0.82 13.17 9.93
CA PHE A 38 -1.39 12.46 8.80
C PHE A 38 -1.52 13.47 7.67
N VAL A 39 -0.39 13.72 6.98
CA VAL A 39 -0.46 14.18 5.60
C VAL A 39 -1.11 13.03 4.85
N ASP A 40 -2.23 13.27 4.15
CA ASP A 40 -2.80 12.28 3.25
C ASP A 40 -1.67 11.72 2.37
N CYS A 41 -1.36 10.42 2.47
CA CYS A 41 -0.29 9.84 1.65
C CYS A 41 -0.65 10.11 0.19
N PRO A 42 0.14 10.94 -0.52
CA PRO A 42 -0.29 11.46 -1.80
C PRO A 42 -0.26 10.42 -2.92
N ASN A 43 0.37 9.26 -2.69
CA ASN A 43 0.68 8.31 -3.74
C ASN A 43 0.09 6.93 -3.40
N CYS A 44 -1.17 6.66 -3.76
CA CYS A 44 -1.84 5.38 -3.47
C CYS A 44 -2.47 4.74 -4.72
N PHE A 45 -2.60 3.40 -4.68
CA PHE A 45 -3.19 2.56 -5.74
C PHE A 45 -4.35 1.72 -5.22
N GLU A 46 -5.28 1.34 -6.11
CA GLU A 46 -6.38 0.43 -5.79
C GLU A 46 -5.90 -1.03 -5.70
N ALA A 47 -6.70 -1.91 -5.07
CA ALA A 47 -6.46 -3.35 -5.14
C ALA A 47 -6.42 -3.84 -6.60
N GLY A 48 -5.57 -4.82 -6.87
CA GLY A 48 -5.41 -5.44 -8.19
C GLY A 48 -4.46 -4.69 -9.13
N THR A 49 -3.90 -3.54 -8.74
CA THR A 49 -2.77 -2.92 -9.44
C THR A 49 -1.61 -3.89 -9.45
N LEU A 50 -1.07 -4.20 -10.64
CA LEU A 50 0.03 -5.14 -10.78
C LEU A 50 1.37 -4.42 -10.66
N ILE A 51 2.18 -4.84 -9.71
CA ILE A 51 3.54 -4.35 -9.52
C ILE A 51 4.52 -5.35 -10.16
N GLU A 52 5.50 -4.83 -10.89
CA GLU A 52 6.57 -5.66 -11.42
C GLU A 52 7.55 -6.05 -10.32
N THR A 53 7.84 -7.34 -10.23
CA THR A 53 8.83 -7.92 -9.31
C THR A 53 9.81 -8.76 -10.10
N PRO A 54 11.05 -9.00 -9.61
CA PRO A 54 11.97 -10.00 -10.16
C PRO A 54 11.44 -11.43 -10.21
N PHE A 55 10.18 -11.66 -9.81
CA PHE A 55 9.53 -12.96 -9.82
C PHE A 55 8.25 -13.00 -10.66
N GLY A 56 7.76 -11.87 -11.15
CA GLY A 56 6.62 -11.76 -12.06
C GLY A 56 5.77 -10.55 -11.71
N MET A 57 4.56 -10.50 -12.25
CA MET A 57 3.59 -9.52 -11.80
C MET A 57 2.99 -10.00 -10.47
N LYS A 58 2.97 -9.13 -9.46
CA LYS A 58 2.33 -9.39 -8.17
C LYS A 58 1.33 -8.27 -7.89
N LYS A 59 0.15 -8.59 -7.36
CA LYS A 59 -0.83 -7.55 -7.01
C LYS A 59 -0.34 -6.76 -5.81
N ILE A 60 -0.61 -5.46 -5.78
CA ILE A 60 -0.10 -4.56 -4.74
C ILE A 60 -0.55 -4.97 -3.32
N GLU A 61 -1.77 -5.51 -3.19
CA GLU A 61 -2.33 -5.95 -1.90
C GLU A 61 -1.67 -7.23 -1.35
N ASP A 62 -0.97 -7.99 -2.18
CA ASP A 62 -0.33 -9.25 -1.78
C ASP A 62 1.10 -9.05 -1.25
N PHE A 63 1.63 -7.82 -1.26
CA PHE A 63 2.99 -7.53 -0.83
C PHE A 63 3.16 -7.54 0.69
N GLN A 64 4.36 -7.93 1.12
CA GLN A 64 4.82 -7.92 2.49
C GLN A 64 6.23 -7.29 2.56
N PRO A 65 6.62 -6.70 3.71
CA PRO A 65 8.00 -6.29 3.92
C PRO A 65 8.98 -7.43 3.67
N GLY A 66 10.05 -7.16 2.93
CA GLY A 66 11.03 -8.15 2.48
C GLY A 66 10.75 -8.78 1.11
N ASP A 67 9.58 -8.54 0.52
CA ASP A 67 9.34 -8.88 -0.90
C ASP A 67 10.24 -8.05 -1.83
N TYR A 68 10.51 -8.57 -3.03
CA TYR A 68 11.21 -7.84 -4.07
C TYR A 68 10.25 -7.19 -5.06
N ILE A 69 10.62 -6.00 -5.54
CA ILE A 69 9.99 -5.26 -6.65
C ILE A 69 11.05 -4.81 -7.65
N LEU A 70 10.62 -4.34 -8.82
CA LEU A 70 11.47 -3.59 -9.74
C LEU A 70 11.22 -2.10 -9.57
N ASP A 71 12.29 -1.33 -9.33
CA ASP A 71 12.22 0.12 -9.24
C ASP A 71 11.91 0.78 -10.59
N GLY A 72 11.77 2.10 -10.60
CA GLY A 72 11.48 2.88 -11.81
C GLY A 72 12.57 2.81 -12.90
N ASN A 73 13.69 2.13 -12.64
CA ASN A 73 14.81 1.84 -13.53
C ASN A 73 14.93 0.33 -13.86
N ALA A 74 13.94 -0.47 -13.45
CA ALA A 74 13.88 -1.92 -13.59
C ALA A 74 14.98 -2.70 -12.84
N GLU A 75 15.49 -2.14 -11.73
CA GLU A 75 16.45 -2.81 -10.86
C GLU A 75 15.72 -3.41 -9.63
N PRO A 76 16.12 -4.61 -9.14
CA PRO A 76 15.52 -5.24 -7.97
C PRO A 76 15.72 -4.43 -6.68
N ARG A 77 14.62 -4.13 -5.96
CA ARG A 77 14.62 -3.51 -4.63
C ARG A 77 13.77 -4.31 -3.66
N LEU A 78 14.12 -4.24 -2.38
CA LEU A 78 13.28 -4.76 -1.30
C LEU A 78 12.18 -3.76 -0.94
N VAL A 79 11.02 -4.30 -0.62
CA VAL A 79 9.92 -3.56 0.01
C VAL A 79 10.25 -3.42 1.50
N ASP A 80 10.41 -2.19 1.97
CA ASP A 80 10.67 -1.89 3.38
C ASP A 80 9.36 -1.85 4.18
N LYS A 81 8.32 -1.23 3.62
CA LYS A 81 7.01 -1.09 4.26
C LYS A 81 5.88 -1.24 3.26
N VAL A 82 4.76 -1.75 3.75
CA VAL A 82 3.49 -1.83 3.02
C VAL A 82 2.47 -1.00 3.76
N PHE A 83 1.90 -0.02 3.07
CA PHE A 83 0.83 0.83 3.59
C PHE A 83 -0.49 0.40 3.00
N HIS A 84 -1.53 0.39 3.82
CA HIS A 84 -2.90 0.23 3.38
C HIS A 84 -3.83 1.10 4.22
N ARG A 85 -4.85 1.69 3.60
CA ARG A 85 -5.88 2.46 4.29
C ARG A 85 -7.15 2.50 3.47
N HIS A 86 -8.27 2.82 4.11
CA HIS A 86 -9.46 3.24 3.39
C HIS A 86 -9.33 4.74 3.05
N THR A 87 -9.66 5.13 1.82
CA THR A 87 -9.66 6.53 1.41
C THR A 87 -10.95 6.85 0.68
N ASP A 88 -11.44 8.08 0.84
CA ASP A 88 -12.46 8.67 -0.01
C ASP A 88 -11.80 9.80 -0.78
N ALA A 89 -11.47 9.56 -2.04
CA ALA A 89 -10.60 10.45 -2.80
C ALA A 89 -10.91 10.44 -4.30
N SER A 90 -10.41 11.45 -4.99
CA SER A 90 -10.34 11.49 -6.45
C SER A 90 -9.29 10.52 -6.97
N PHE A 91 -9.62 9.81 -8.03
CA PHE A 91 -8.75 8.91 -8.78
C PHE A 91 -8.64 9.38 -10.23
N THR A 92 -7.46 9.16 -10.81
CA THR A 92 -7.19 9.43 -12.21
C THR A 92 -6.64 8.18 -12.88
N SER A 93 -7.21 7.83 -14.03
CA SER A 93 -6.73 6.77 -14.91
C SER A 93 -6.06 7.37 -16.15
N ILE A 94 -4.80 7.04 -16.40
CA ILE A 94 -4.05 7.47 -17.59
C ILE A 94 -3.90 6.30 -18.56
N PHE A 95 -4.10 6.58 -19.85
CA PHE A 95 -3.96 5.59 -20.93
C PHE A 95 -3.02 6.14 -21.99
N THR A 96 -2.10 5.32 -22.49
CA THR A 96 -1.11 5.73 -23.51
C THR A 96 -1.34 5.00 -24.83
N HIS A 97 -0.61 5.41 -25.87
CA HIS A 97 -0.63 4.72 -27.15
C HIS A 97 -0.08 3.28 -27.10
N GLY A 98 0.84 2.97 -26.16
CA GLY A 98 1.42 1.63 -25.99
C GLY A 98 0.81 0.83 -24.84
N ASN A 99 0.18 1.48 -23.86
CA ASN A 99 -0.47 0.83 -22.73
C ASN A 99 -1.87 1.44 -22.53
N ASN A 100 -2.84 0.79 -23.16
CA ASN A 100 -4.26 1.15 -23.10
C ASN A 100 -5.04 0.25 -22.11
N VAL A 101 -4.34 -0.48 -21.24
CA VAL A 101 -4.91 -0.97 -19.97
C VAL A 101 -4.89 0.17 -18.95
N GLY A 102 -3.80 0.96 -18.99
CA GLY A 102 -3.66 2.20 -18.23
C GLY A 102 -3.21 2.00 -16.80
N LEU A 103 -2.93 3.12 -16.13
CA LEU A 103 -2.63 3.19 -14.70
C LEU A 103 -3.73 3.97 -14.01
N THR A 104 -4.29 3.42 -12.94
CA THR A 104 -5.24 4.12 -12.06
C THR A 104 -4.62 4.33 -10.69
N ALA A 105 -4.60 5.57 -10.22
CA ALA A 105 -4.06 5.95 -8.92
C ALA A 105 -4.88 7.12 -8.33
N THR A 106 -4.65 7.45 -7.06
CA THR A 106 -5.19 8.68 -6.46
C THR A 106 -4.74 9.90 -7.26
N SER A 107 -5.58 10.92 -7.43
CA SER A 107 -5.29 12.05 -8.33
C SER A 107 -4.06 12.87 -7.93
N ASN A 108 -3.66 12.83 -6.65
CA ASN A 108 -2.44 13.42 -6.13
C ASN A 108 -1.19 12.53 -6.31
N HIS A 109 -1.30 11.35 -6.94
CA HIS A 109 -0.18 10.46 -7.16
C HIS A 109 0.83 11.08 -8.14
N HIS A 110 2.11 11.13 -7.77
CA HIS A 110 3.13 11.80 -8.58
C HIS A 110 3.76 10.87 -9.64
N LEU A 111 3.93 11.41 -10.85
CA LEU A 111 4.58 10.76 -11.97
C LEU A 111 5.62 11.68 -12.61
N MET A 112 6.70 11.10 -13.11
CA MET A 112 7.63 11.82 -13.98
C MET A 112 7.00 11.98 -15.36
N VAL A 113 6.77 13.23 -15.77
CA VAL A 113 6.14 13.59 -17.03
C VAL A 113 7.10 14.41 -17.88
N HIS A 114 7.13 14.11 -19.17
CA HIS A 114 7.95 14.78 -20.15
C HIS A 114 7.09 15.61 -21.09
N GLU A 115 7.59 16.80 -21.43
CA GLU A 115 7.00 17.64 -22.47
C GLU A 115 7.08 16.92 -23.82
N ASN A 116 5.99 16.97 -24.60
CA ASN A 116 6.00 16.55 -25.99
C ASN A 116 6.15 17.77 -26.91
N ARG A 117 7.30 17.87 -27.59
CA ARG A 117 7.57 18.93 -28.58
C ARG A 117 7.17 18.56 -30.01
N GLY A 118 6.67 17.33 -30.19
CA GLY A 118 6.26 16.78 -31.47
C GLY A 118 4.74 16.64 -31.56
N THR A 119 4.31 15.63 -32.32
CA THR A 119 2.88 15.27 -32.44
C THR A 119 2.56 14.06 -31.57
N ALA A 120 1.29 13.70 -31.47
CA ALA A 120 0.88 12.48 -30.76
C ALA A 120 1.45 11.19 -31.40
N TYR A 121 1.71 11.19 -32.71
CA TYR A 121 2.22 10.01 -33.43
C TYR A 121 3.73 10.05 -33.67
N HIS A 122 4.31 11.24 -33.72
CA HIS A 122 5.75 11.48 -33.84
C HIS A 122 6.20 12.37 -32.67
N PRO A 123 6.24 11.81 -31.45
CA PRO A 123 6.61 12.57 -30.27
C PRO A 123 8.10 12.94 -30.28
N ILE A 124 8.41 14.10 -29.69
CA ILE A 124 9.78 14.55 -29.47
C ILE A 124 9.91 14.83 -27.98
N LEU A 125 10.83 14.14 -27.31
CA LEU A 125 11.03 14.24 -25.87
C LEU A 125 11.59 15.61 -25.50
N GLY A 126 10.86 16.35 -24.67
CA GLY A 126 11.26 17.64 -24.11
C GLY A 126 11.73 17.54 -22.64
N GLY A 127 11.62 18.65 -21.92
CA GLY A 127 11.98 18.70 -20.50
C GLY A 127 11.12 17.78 -19.65
N SER A 128 11.65 17.34 -18.51
CA SER A 128 10.92 16.51 -17.53
C SER A 128 10.51 17.34 -16.32
N LYS A 129 9.36 16.99 -15.74
CA LYS A 129 8.91 17.49 -14.44
C LYS A 129 7.99 16.49 -13.78
N GLU A 130 7.98 16.51 -12.47
CA GLU A 130 7.00 15.78 -11.69
C GLU A 130 5.63 16.44 -11.82
N LYS A 131 4.59 15.64 -12.00
CA LYS A 131 3.19 16.08 -11.96
C LYS A 131 2.37 15.09 -11.17
N GLU A 132 1.42 15.59 -10.41
CA GLU A 132 0.29 14.80 -9.96
C GLU A 132 -0.48 14.23 -11.16
N ILE A 133 -0.89 12.97 -11.07
CA ILE A 133 -1.58 12.24 -12.14
C ILE A 133 -2.90 12.94 -12.52
N GLY A 134 -3.57 13.61 -11.59
CA GLY A 134 -4.75 14.44 -11.83
C GLY A 134 -4.51 15.66 -12.72
N ASN A 135 -3.27 16.14 -12.81
CA ASN A 135 -2.87 17.26 -13.63
C ASN A 135 -2.22 16.82 -14.96
N ILE A 136 -2.14 15.52 -15.23
CA ILE A 136 -1.67 14.98 -16.51
C ILE A 136 -2.74 15.19 -17.57
N GLN A 137 -2.30 15.58 -18.77
CA GLN A 137 -3.18 15.89 -19.89
C GLN A 137 -2.84 15.02 -21.10
N LYS A 138 -3.81 14.89 -22.02
CA LYS A 138 -3.56 14.25 -23.32
C LYS A 138 -2.41 14.95 -24.04
N GLY A 139 -1.45 14.17 -24.55
CA GLY A 139 -0.27 14.67 -25.23
C GLY A 139 0.98 14.72 -24.35
N ASP A 140 0.84 14.73 -23.02
CA ASP A 140 1.97 14.53 -22.09
C ASP A 140 2.66 13.18 -22.38
N ILE A 141 3.95 13.08 -22.07
CA ILE A 141 4.71 11.84 -22.22
C ILE A 141 5.04 11.26 -20.84
N VAL A 142 4.75 9.98 -20.65
CA VAL A 142 5.13 9.22 -19.45
C VAL A 142 6.08 8.10 -19.85
N SER A 143 6.79 7.53 -18.87
CA SER A 143 7.81 6.52 -19.15
C SER A 143 7.60 5.21 -18.38
N LYS A 144 8.21 4.17 -18.94
CA LYS A 144 8.36 2.85 -18.35
C LYS A 144 9.80 2.39 -18.56
N ALA A 145 10.44 1.87 -17.54
CA ALA A 145 11.72 1.19 -17.71
C ALA A 145 11.57 -0.10 -18.54
N ILE A 146 12.57 -0.34 -19.39
CA ILE A 146 12.73 -1.58 -20.13
C ILE A 146 13.48 -2.53 -19.21
N ARG A 147 12.86 -3.67 -18.94
CA ARG A 147 13.53 -4.74 -18.22
C ARG A 147 14.73 -5.24 -19.02
N LYS A 148 15.89 -5.34 -18.35
CA LYS A 148 17.09 -5.95 -18.91
C LYS A 148 16.95 -7.48 -18.91
N LEU A 149 17.23 -8.10 -20.05
CA LEU A 149 17.31 -9.56 -20.15
C LEU A 149 18.74 -10.01 -19.82
N PRO A 150 18.91 -11.19 -19.19
CA PRO A 150 20.21 -11.83 -19.06
C PRO A 150 20.92 -11.95 -20.41
N GLN A 151 22.25 -11.80 -20.40
CA GLN A 151 23.08 -12.02 -21.59
C GLN A 151 23.30 -13.53 -21.81
N GLU A 152 23.72 -14.20 -20.74
CA GLU A 152 23.99 -15.64 -20.76
C GLU A 152 22.69 -16.46 -20.85
N PRO A 153 22.68 -17.54 -21.63
CA PRO A 153 21.54 -18.44 -21.70
C PRO A 153 21.36 -19.20 -20.38
N LEU A 154 20.11 -19.45 -20.01
CA LEU A 154 19.78 -20.39 -18.97
C LEU A 154 19.94 -21.82 -19.51
N GLU A 155 20.93 -22.59 -19.06
CA GLU A 155 21.12 -23.95 -19.58
C GLU A 155 20.30 -25.00 -18.84
N LYS A 156 20.15 -24.84 -17.52
CA LYS A 156 19.59 -25.84 -16.62
C LYS A 156 18.66 -25.22 -15.60
N LEU A 157 17.57 -25.92 -15.33
CA LEU A 157 16.56 -25.51 -14.36
C LEU A 157 16.29 -26.64 -13.37
N TRP A 158 16.41 -26.35 -12.08
CA TRP A 158 15.99 -27.27 -11.04
C TRP A 158 14.45 -27.32 -10.96
N VAL A 159 13.91 -28.52 -10.83
CA VAL A 159 12.47 -28.79 -10.82
C VAL A 159 12.12 -29.64 -9.63
N ASP A 160 11.18 -29.15 -8.82
CA ASP A 160 10.58 -29.93 -7.75
C ASP A 160 9.37 -30.72 -8.27
N TRP A 161 9.56 -32.02 -8.47
CA TRP A 161 8.47 -32.93 -8.83
C TRP A 161 7.63 -33.37 -7.61
N LYS A 162 7.97 -32.95 -6.38
CA LYS A 162 7.38 -33.43 -5.11
C LYS A 162 6.04 -32.79 -4.75
N THR A 163 5.28 -32.32 -5.73
CA THR A 163 3.89 -31.87 -5.51
C THR A 163 2.89 -33.04 -5.53
N ASN A 164 3.29 -34.21 -6.04
CA ASN A 164 2.37 -35.32 -6.19
C ASN A 164 2.42 -36.33 -5.02
N THR A 165 1.34 -36.39 -4.24
CA THR A 165 1.10 -37.38 -3.16
C THR A 165 0.36 -38.64 -3.62
N HIS A 166 0.00 -38.74 -4.91
CA HIS A 166 -0.86 -39.79 -5.45
C HIS A 166 -0.29 -40.47 -6.71
N GLY A 167 -0.30 -41.80 -6.70
CA GLY A 167 0.24 -42.62 -7.79
C GLY A 167 1.62 -43.22 -7.47
N PRO A 168 2.14 -44.09 -8.36
CA PRO A 168 3.44 -44.69 -8.18
C PRO A 168 4.53 -43.61 -8.16
N LYS A 169 5.40 -43.67 -7.15
CA LYS A 169 6.52 -42.73 -7.03
C LYS A 169 7.46 -42.93 -8.21
N LYS A 170 7.53 -41.92 -9.07
CA LYS A 170 8.48 -41.89 -10.19
C LYS A 170 9.63 -40.97 -9.86
N VAL A 171 10.86 -41.41 -10.14
CA VAL A 171 12.04 -40.56 -10.04
C VAL A 171 12.20 -39.88 -11.40
N LEU A 172 11.86 -38.60 -11.46
CA LEU A 172 12.05 -37.77 -12.64
C LEU A 172 13.32 -36.91 -12.48
N PRO A 173 13.93 -36.44 -13.58
CA PRO A 173 15.12 -35.61 -13.49
C PRO A 173 14.87 -34.33 -12.69
N GLU A 174 15.59 -34.14 -11.58
CA GLU A 174 15.51 -32.91 -10.76
C GLU A 174 16.06 -31.68 -11.50
N ILE A 175 16.78 -31.89 -12.60
CA ILE A 175 17.34 -30.84 -13.44
C ILE A 175 16.83 -31.05 -14.86
N LEU A 176 16.12 -30.06 -15.40
CA LEU A 176 15.75 -30.00 -16.80
C LEU A 176 16.75 -29.16 -17.58
N GLU A 177 17.11 -29.65 -18.77
CA GLU A 177 17.81 -28.85 -19.77
C GLU A 177 16.82 -27.87 -20.41
N VAL A 178 17.20 -26.59 -20.46
CA VAL A 178 16.36 -25.51 -21.01
C VAL A 178 16.65 -25.39 -22.51
N THR A 179 16.19 -26.41 -23.24
CA THR A 179 16.32 -26.50 -24.70
C THR A 179 15.26 -25.67 -25.42
N ASP A 180 15.42 -25.48 -26.73
CA ASP A 180 14.41 -24.81 -27.55
C ASP A 180 13.08 -25.58 -27.56
N ASP A 181 13.13 -26.91 -27.60
CA ASP A 181 11.93 -27.75 -27.56
C ASP A 181 11.20 -27.65 -26.21
N PHE A 182 11.94 -27.55 -25.09
CA PHE A 182 11.37 -27.27 -23.78
C PHE A 182 10.62 -25.93 -23.76
N LEU A 183 11.30 -24.86 -24.19
CA LEU A 183 10.75 -23.51 -24.18
C LEU A 183 9.54 -23.38 -25.11
N PHE A 184 9.62 -24.00 -26.29
CA PHE A 184 8.52 -24.08 -27.23
C PHE A 184 7.32 -24.84 -26.65
N ALA A 185 7.54 -25.98 -26.01
CA ALA A 185 6.49 -26.78 -25.38
C ALA A 185 5.78 -26.03 -24.23
N VAL A 186 6.53 -25.28 -23.41
CA VAL A 186 5.96 -24.40 -22.37
C VAL A 186 5.20 -23.23 -22.98
N GLY A 187 5.75 -22.60 -24.03
CA GLY A 187 5.08 -21.54 -24.79
C GLY A 187 3.73 -22.00 -25.33
N LEU A 188 3.70 -23.16 -26.00
CA LEU A 188 2.48 -23.76 -26.55
C LEU A 188 1.50 -24.16 -25.45
N TYR A 189 1.97 -24.53 -24.25
CA TYR A 189 1.08 -24.83 -23.13
C TYR A 189 0.34 -23.57 -22.63
N LEU A 190 1.05 -22.44 -22.61
CA LEU A 190 0.46 -21.16 -22.19
C LEU A 190 -0.66 -20.70 -23.13
N SER A 191 -0.64 -21.09 -24.40
CA SER A 191 -1.76 -20.88 -25.34
C SER A 191 -2.78 -22.02 -25.25
N GLU A 192 -2.41 -23.21 -25.70
CA GLU A 192 -3.32 -24.33 -26.01
C GLU A 192 -3.36 -25.44 -24.95
N GLY A 193 -2.55 -25.29 -23.90
CA GLY A 193 -2.43 -26.26 -22.82
C GLY A 193 -3.52 -26.13 -21.76
N VAL A 194 -3.96 -27.28 -21.23
CA VAL A 194 -4.83 -27.38 -20.05
C VAL A 194 -4.48 -28.62 -19.24
N THR A 195 -4.58 -28.53 -17.92
CA THR A 195 -4.52 -29.64 -16.98
C THR A 195 -5.92 -30.05 -16.55
N SER A 196 -6.23 -31.35 -16.63
CA SER A 196 -7.51 -31.88 -16.15
C SER A 196 -7.46 -32.27 -14.67
N LYS A 197 -8.64 -32.45 -14.06
CA LYS A 197 -8.77 -32.97 -12.68
C LYS A 197 -8.14 -34.35 -12.49
N SER A 198 -8.06 -35.14 -13.56
CA SER A 198 -7.38 -36.44 -13.57
C SER A 198 -5.86 -36.33 -13.76
N ARG A 199 -5.31 -35.10 -13.68
CA ARG A 199 -3.88 -34.80 -13.86
C ARG A 199 -3.32 -35.28 -15.20
N ILE A 200 -4.11 -35.09 -16.25
CA ILE A 200 -3.70 -35.26 -17.64
C ILE A 200 -3.38 -33.88 -18.19
N VAL A 201 -2.27 -33.76 -18.91
CA VAL A 201 -1.92 -32.55 -19.66
C VAL A 201 -2.47 -32.70 -21.06
N SER A 202 -3.23 -31.71 -21.51
CA SER A 202 -3.83 -31.71 -22.84
C SER A 202 -3.38 -30.50 -23.63
N TYR A 203 -3.01 -30.70 -24.90
CA TYR A 203 -2.86 -29.64 -25.88
C TYR A 203 -4.01 -29.73 -26.90
N CYS A 204 -4.74 -28.64 -27.08
CA CYS A 204 -5.86 -28.56 -28.00
C CYS A 204 -5.43 -27.84 -29.28
N LEU A 205 -5.16 -28.56 -30.36
CA LEU A 205 -4.61 -28.00 -31.60
C LEU A 205 -5.55 -28.19 -32.79
N ASN A 206 -5.28 -27.51 -33.89
CA ASN A 206 -5.94 -27.74 -35.16
C ASN A 206 -5.33 -28.96 -35.90
N ASP A 207 -6.04 -29.52 -36.87
CA ASP A 207 -5.59 -30.65 -37.69
C ASP A 207 -4.43 -30.29 -38.61
N LEU A 208 -4.31 -29.03 -39.00
CA LEU A 208 -3.14 -28.51 -39.72
C LEU A 208 -1.88 -28.41 -38.84
N GLU A 209 -2.02 -28.57 -37.51
CA GLU A 209 -0.95 -28.42 -36.52
C GLU A 209 -0.58 -29.76 -35.86
N GLU A 210 -1.03 -30.87 -36.45
CA GLU A 210 -0.85 -32.22 -35.89
C GLU A 210 0.63 -32.57 -35.66
N GLU A 211 1.51 -32.18 -36.58
CA GLU A 211 2.96 -32.38 -36.46
C GLU A 211 3.55 -31.66 -35.24
N ILE A 212 3.07 -30.45 -34.95
CA ILE A 212 3.49 -29.65 -33.80
C ILE A 212 3.09 -30.38 -32.50
N GLY A 213 1.87 -30.90 -32.45
CA GLY A 213 1.37 -31.67 -31.32
C GLY A 213 2.20 -32.94 -31.06
N HIS A 214 2.52 -33.70 -32.10
CA HIS A 214 3.38 -34.88 -31.98
C HIS A 214 4.79 -34.53 -31.51
N LYS A 215 5.38 -33.43 -32.03
CA LYS A 215 6.71 -32.98 -31.61
C LYS A 215 6.75 -32.65 -30.12
N VAL A 216 5.78 -31.87 -29.62
CA VAL A 216 5.71 -31.49 -28.20
C VAL A 216 5.44 -32.70 -27.31
N CYS A 217 4.57 -33.62 -27.73
CA CYS A 217 4.30 -34.83 -26.96
C CYS A 217 5.50 -35.78 -26.94
N ALA A 218 6.26 -35.88 -28.02
CA ALA A 218 7.49 -36.67 -28.07
C ALA A 218 8.55 -36.10 -27.12
N TYR A 219 8.68 -34.76 -27.04
CA TYR A 219 9.54 -34.10 -26.06
C TYR A 219 9.11 -34.42 -24.62
N TRP A 220 7.84 -34.24 -24.27
CA TRP A 220 7.40 -34.56 -22.91
C TRP A 220 7.49 -36.05 -22.57
N LYS A 221 7.30 -36.93 -23.56
CA LYS A 221 7.52 -38.37 -23.41
C LYS A 221 8.97 -38.69 -23.05
N SER A 222 9.96 -38.01 -23.63
CA SER A 222 11.37 -38.24 -23.28
C SER A 222 11.72 -37.71 -21.90
N VAL A 223 11.15 -36.57 -21.48
CA VAL A 223 11.45 -35.93 -20.19
C VAL A 223 10.72 -36.56 -19.01
N ALA A 224 9.41 -36.81 -19.15
CA ALA A 224 8.55 -37.32 -18.09
C ALA A 224 8.32 -38.83 -18.19
N GLU A 225 8.95 -39.50 -19.16
CA GLU A 225 8.85 -40.94 -19.42
C GLU A 225 7.37 -41.41 -19.49
N CYS A 226 6.51 -40.64 -20.15
CA CYS A 226 5.06 -40.82 -20.15
C CYS A 226 4.51 -41.25 -21.52
N ASN A 227 3.29 -41.80 -21.52
CA ASN A 227 2.56 -42.06 -22.75
C ASN A 227 1.66 -40.88 -23.12
N TYR A 228 1.32 -40.77 -24.40
CA TYR A 228 0.33 -39.81 -24.88
C TYR A 228 -0.56 -40.45 -25.94
N THR A 229 -1.76 -39.89 -26.11
CA THR A 229 -2.69 -40.24 -27.19
C THR A 229 -3.16 -38.98 -27.90
N MET A 230 -3.50 -39.11 -29.18
CA MET A 230 -4.23 -38.07 -29.90
C MET A 230 -5.68 -38.51 -30.08
N CYS A 231 -6.60 -37.67 -29.62
CA CYS A 231 -8.04 -37.88 -29.69
C CYS A 231 -8.65 -36.89 -30.69
N THR A 232 -9.57 -37.37 -31.52
CA THR A 232 -10.40 -36.54 -32.39
C THR A 232 -11.83 -36.51 -31.84
N ARG A 233 -12.44 -35.32 -31.74
CA ARG A 233 -13.85 -35.21 -31.33
C ARG A 233 -14.73 -34.94 -32.55
N GLY A 234 -15.60 -35.90 -32.88
CA GLY A 234 -16.79 -35.70 -33.71
C GLY A 234 -16.56 -35.17 -35.13
N GLY A 235 -15.56 -35.68 -35.85
CA GLY A 235 -15.27 -35.26 -37.25
C GLY A 235 -14.79 -33.80 -37.40
N GLY A 236 -14.54 -33.10 -36.29
CA GLY A 236 -14.04 -31.74 -36.29
C GLY A 236 -12.55 -31.64 -36.61
N ARG A 237 -12.09 -30.40 -36.83
CA ARG A 237 -10.67 -30.07 -37.05
C ARG A 237 -9.84 -30.01 -35.76
N ASN A 238 -10.45 -30.20 -34.60
CA ASN A 238 -9.74 -30.16 -33.33
C ASN A 238 -9.04 -31.51 -33.08
N ARG A 239 -7.77 -31.44 -32.69
CA ARG A 239 -6.92 -32.55 -32.26
C ARG A 239 -6.54 -32.31 -30.81
N ILE A 240 -6.88 -33.26 -29.93
CA ILE A 240 -6.54 -33.17 -28.50
C ILE A 240 -5.41 -34.16 -28.23
N PHE A 241 -4.25 -33.65 -27.87
CA PHE A 241 -3.11 -34.47 -27.47
C PHE A 241 -3.10 -34.59 -25.96
N GLU A 242 -3.32 -35.79 -25.44
CA GLU A 242 -3.42 -36.09 -24.01
C GLU A 242 -2.18 -36.82 -23.54
N ILE A 243 -1.42 -36.21 -22.63
CA ILE A 243 -0.21 -36.74 -22.02
C ILE A 243 -0.55 -37.23 -20.61
N TYR A 244 -0.33 -38.52 -20.38
CA TYR A 244 -0.68 -39.19 -19.13
C TYR A 244 0.48 -39.12 -18.14
N SER A 245 0.62 -37.98 -17.47
CA SER A 245 1.62 -37.77 -16.43
C SER A 245 1.10 -36.82 -15.35
N SER A 246 0.84 -37.38 -14.17
CA SER A 246 0.40 -36.61 -13.01
C SER A 246 1.46 -35.62 -12.52
N TYR A 247 2.73 -36.03 -12.58
CA TYR A 247 3.87 -35.18 -12.28
C TYR A 247 3.99 -33.98 -13.23
N LEU A 248 3.83 -34.19 -14.54
CA LEU A 248 3.87 -33.11 -15.52
C LEU A 248 2.66 -32.18 -15.38
N ALA A 249 1.48 -32.73 -15.10
CA ALA A 249 0.30 -31.92 -14.83
C ALA A 249 0.49 -31.03 -13.61
N ASP A 250 0.92 -31.59 -12.47
CA ASP A 250 1.17 -30.80 -11.25
C ASP A 250 2.27 -29.74 -11.47
N LEU A 251 3.31 -30.08 -12.24
CA LEU A 251 4.38 -29.14 -12.61
C LEU A 251 3.83 -27.96 -13.43
N LEU A 252 3.15 -28.23 -14.55
CA LEU A 252 2.65 -27.19 -15.44
C LEU A 252 1.51 -26.39 -14.80
N ASP A 253 0.70 -27.01 -13.96
CA ASP A 253 -0.32 -26.31 -13.18
C ASP A 253 0.31 -25.34 -12.18
N SER A 254 1.33 -25.78 -11.44
CA SER A 254 2.07 -24.93 -10.50
C SER A 254 2.85 -23.81 -11.19
N TRP A 255 3.50 -24.10 -12.32
CA TRP A 255 4.34 -23.15 -13.04
C TRP A 255 3.52 -22.14 -13.81
N CYS A 256 2.61 -22.63 -14.65
CA CYS A 256 1.91 -21.84 -15.62
C CYS A 256 0.53 -21.41 -15.15
N GLY A 257 0.00 -21.94 -14.03
CA GLY A 257 -1.30 -21.60 -13.46
C GLY A 257 -2.47 -22.43 -14.03
N HIS A 258 -3.48 -22.67 -13.19
CA HIS A 258 -4.69 -23.41 -13.55
C HIS A 258 -5.78 -22.52 -14.15
N GLY A 259 -6.25 -22.86 -15.35
CA GLY A 259 -7.31 -22.12 -16.05
C GLY A 259 -6.81 -20.85 -16.73
N ALA A 260 -7.54 -20.41 -17.77
CA ALA A 260 -7.09 -19.37 -18.69
C ALA A 260 -6.80 -18.01 -18.00
N GLN A 261 -7.57 -17.64 -16.97
CA GLN A 261 -7.42 -16.39 -16.23
C GLN A 261 -6.20 -16.35 -15.31
N ASN A 262 -5.69 -17.52 -14.89
CA ASN A 262 -4.53 -17.61 -14.01
C ASN A 262 -3.25 -17.98 -14.77
N LYS A 263 -3.32 -18.16 -16.09
CA LYS A 263 -2.14 -18.48 -16.89
C LYS A 263 -1.06 -17.41 -16.70
N LYS A 264 0.20 -17.83 -16.57
CA LYS A 264 1.37 -16.95 -16.41
C LYS A 264 2.63 -17.65 -16.89
N ILE A 265 3.61 -16.89 -17.39
CA ILE A 265 4.95 -17.43 -17.62
C ILE A 265 5.57 -17.71 -16.25
N PRO A 266 6.08 -18.92 -15.97
CA PRO A 266 6.65 -19.24 -14.68
C PRO A 266 7.84 -18.34 -14.39
N THR A 267 7.91 -17.88 -13.14
CA THR A 267 8.96 -17.01 -12.61
C THR A 267 10.38 -17.46 -12.99
N SER A 268 10.63 -18.76 -12.84
CA SER A 268 11.91 -19.41 -13.13
C SER A 268 12.38 -19.21 -14.57
N LEU A 269 11.46 -19.03 -15.52
CA LEU A 269 11.76 -18.73 -16.91
C LEU A 269 11.68 -17.23 -17.16
N TYR A 270 10.60 -16.60 -16.69
CA TYR A 270 10.31 -15.21 -16.99
C TYR A 270 11.52 -14.31 -16.74
N TYR A 271 12.28 -14.50 -15.65
CA TYR A 271 13.44 -13.67 -15.29
C TYR A 271 14.81 -14.12 -15.79
N ARG A 272 14.97 -15.40 -16.10
CA ARG A 272 16.30 -16.01 -16.30
C ARG A 272 16.63 -16.28 -17.76
N LEU A 273 15.65 -16.22 -18.66
CA LEU A 273 15.88 -16.42 -20.09
C LEU A 273 16.50 -15.17 -20.73
N ASN A 274 17.53 -15.39 -21.55
CA ASN A 274 18.07 -14.35 -22.43
C ASN A 274 17.10 -14.02 -23.58
N ALA A 275 17.47 -13.05 -24.43
CA ALA A 275 16.63 -12.62 -25.54
C ALA A 275 16.26 -13.75 -26.51
N ARG A 276 17.23 -14.60 -26.90
CA ARG A 276 16.99 -15.71 -27.84
C ARG A 276 16.03 -16.74 -27.27
N GLN A 277 16.24 -17.15 -26.02
CA GLN A 277 15.37 -18.11 -25.34
C GLN A 277 13.96 -17.55 -25.09
N THR A 278 13.88 -16.27 -24.72
CA THR A 278 12.60 -15.56 -24.58
C THR A 278 11.81 -15.62 -25.88
N LEU A 279 12.47 -15.41 -27.03
CA LEU A 279 11.81 -15.48 -28.34
C LEU A 279 11.33 -16.89 -28.68
N VAL A 280 12.03 -17.95 -28.29
CA VAL A 280 11.56 -19.33 -28.51
C VAL A 280 10.30 -19.63 -27.68
N LEU A 281 10.28 -19.20 -26.41
CA LEU A 281 9.09 -19.35 -25.57
C LEU A 281 7.90 -18.56 -26.12
N LEU A 282 8.12 -17.28 -26.49
CA LEU A 282 7.09 -16.46 -27.11
C LEU A 282 6.64 -17.05 -28.45
N PHE A 283 7.55 -17.60 -29.25
CA PHE A 283 7.20 -18.25 -30.51
C PHE A 283 6.23 -19.42 -30.30
N GLY A 284 6.48 -20.29 -29.32
CA GLY A 284 5.53 -21.36 -28.97
C GLY A 284 4.16 -20.83 -28.55
N LEU A 285 4.12 -19.74 -27.78
CA LEU A 285 2.88 -19.07 -27.38
C LEU A 285 2.11 -18.53 -28.59
N PHE A 286 2.78 -17.79 -29.47
CA PHE A 286 2.19 -17.18 -30.67
C PHE A 286 1.84 -18.21 -31.74
N VAL A 287 2.52 -19.34 -31.82
CA VAL A 287 2.12 -20.44 -32.71
C VAL A 287 0.75 -20.99 -32.31
N GLY A 288 0.48 -21.12 -31.00
CA GLY A 288 -0.84 -21.59 -30.55
C GLY A 288 -1.94 -20.52 -30.66
N ALA A 289 -1.70 -19.31 -30.12
CA ALA A 289 -2.75 -18.30 -29.94
C ALA A 289 -2.51 -16.97 -30.70
N GLY A 290 -1.50 -16.92 -31.56
CA GLY A 290 -1.12 -15.72 -32.31
C GLY A 290 -1.90 -15.58 -33.61
N HIS A 291 -2.32 -14.35 -33.90
CA HIS A 291 -2.99 -13.99 -35.15
C HIS A 291 -2.20 -12.89 -35.88
N TYR A 292 -1.81 -13.13 -37.13
CA TYR A 292 -1.15 -12.14 -37.95
C TYR A 292 -2.15 -11.28 -38.72
N GLU A 293 -2.15 -9.98 -38.46
CA GLU A 293 -3.00 -9.00 -39.13
C GLU A 293 -2.24 -8.31 -40.26
N LYS A 294 -2.44 -8.79 -41.50
CA LYS A 294 -1.75 -8.28 -42.70
C LYS A 294 -1.93 -6.77 -42.94
N GLN A 295 -3.10 -6.21 -42.63
CA GLN A 295 -3.39 -4.78 -42.80
C GLN A 295 -2.43 -3.91 -41.97
N TYR A 296 -2.12 -4.36 -40.75
CA TYR A 296 -1.31 -3.61 -39.80
C TYR A 296 0.14 -4.07 -39.76
N ASP A 297 0.46 -5.21 -40.40
CA ASP A 297 1.77 -5.86 -40.34
C ASP A 297 2.18 -6.08 -38.87
N SER A 298 1.28 -6.75 -38.15
CA SER A 298 1.38 -6.96 -36.72
C SER A 298 0.87 -8.33 -36.33
N VAL A 299 1.47 -8.91 -35.29
CA VAL A 299 1.00 -10.15 -34.66
C VAL A 299 0.25 -9.77 -33.38
N VAL A 300 -0.87 -10.43 -33.15
CA VAL A 300 -1.80 -10.18 -32.06
C VAL A 300 -1.95 -11.44 -31.22
N PHE A 301 -1.88 -11.29 -29.90
CA PHE A 301 -2.16 -12.33 -28.92
C PHE A 301 -3.26 -11.84 -27.98
N SER A 302 -4.24 -12.70 -27.69
CA SER A 302 -5.35 -12.36 -26.79
C SER A 302 -5.40 -13.35 -25.63
N THR A 303 -5.63 -12.86 -24.42
CA THR A 303 -5.76 -13.68 -23.21
C THR A 303 -6.69 -13.02 -22.20
N ILE A 304 -7.33 -13.80 -21.34
CA ILE A 304 -8.09 -13.26 -20.19
C ILE A 304 -7.22 -13.12 -18.92
N SER A 305 -5.96 -13.58 -18.96
CA SER A 305 -5.00 -13.35 -17.86
C SER A 305 -4.29 -12.02 -18.01
N LYS A 306 -4.63 -11.05 -17.15
CA LYS A 306 -3.93 -9.75 -17.07
C LYS A 306 -2.42 -9.95 -16.85
N SER A 307 -2.04 -10.88 -15.98
CA SER A 307 -0.62 -11.19 -15.68
C SER A 307 0.12 -11.68 -16.92
N LEU A 308 -0.43 -12.65 -17.65
CA LEU A 308 0.21 -13.17 -18.87
C LEU A 308 0.32 -12.08 -19.94
N ALA A 309 -0.71 -11.25 -20.10
CA ALA A 309 -0.69 -10.15 -21.06
C ALA A 309 0.45 -9.16 -20.77
N TYR A 310 0.61 -8.73 -19.51
CA TYR A 310 1.74 -7.87 -19.12
C TYR A 310 3.09 -8.56 -19.26
N GLN A 311 3.20 -9.85 -18.91
CA GLN A 311 4.45 -10.60 -19.08
C GLN A 311 4.87 -10.66 -20.54
N VAL A 312 3.95 -11.00 -21.46
CA VAL A 312 4.21 -11.05 -22.90
C VAL A 312 4.55 -9.67 -23.44
N TYR A 313 3.76 -8.65 -23.08
CA TYR A 313 4.01 -7.26 -23.44
C TYR A 313 5.42 -6.81 -23.03
N ASN A 314 5.80 -7.01 -21.77
CA ASN A 314 7.09 -6.63 -21.23
C ASN A 314 8.25 -7.38 -21.89
N LEU A 315 8.11 -8.68 -22.17
CA LEU A 315 9.15 -9.45 -22.85
C LEU A 315 9.35 -8.98 -24.30
N LEU A 316 8.27 -8.69 -25.03
CA LEU A 316 8.37 -8.12 -26.39
C LEU A 316 9.14 -6.80 -26.38
N LEU A 317 8.82 -5.92 -25.44
CA LEU A 317 9.55 -4.67 -25.24
C LEU A 317 11.02 -4.90 -24.88
N SER A 318 11.31 -5.88 -24.03
CA SER A 318 12.67 -6.23 -23.61
C SER A 318 13.49 -6.82 -24.77
N CYS A 319 12.84 -7.58 -25.66
CA CYS A 319 13.44 -8.10 -26.90
C CYS A 319 13.57 -7.06 -28.02
N GLY A 320 13.18 -5.81 -27.81
CA GLY A 320 13.36 -4.73 -28.78
C GLY A 320 12.21 -4.52 -29.77
N PHE A 321 11.08 -5.22 -29.59
CA PHE A 321 9.89 -5.00 -30.41
C PHE A 321 9.14 -3.76 -29.93
N GLY A 322 8.53 -3.02 -30.87
CA GLY A 322 7.44 -2.12 -30.49
C GLY A 322 6.20 -2.97 -30.27
N ALA A 323 5.57 -2.78 -29.11
CA ALA A 323 4.39 -3.53 -28.70
C ALA A 323 3.36 -2.61 -28.04
N SER A 324 2.11 -3.04 -28.05
CA SER A 324 1.04 -2.42 -27.27
C SER A 324 0.22 -3.45 -26.53
N ILE A 325 -0.40 -3.02 -25.44
CA ILE A 325 -1.38 -3.79 -24.68
C ILE A 325 -2.67 -2.97 -24.53
N LEU A 326 -3.82 -3.60 -24.68
CA LEU A 326 -5.13 -2.99 -24.47
C LEU A 326 -6.07 -3.95 -23.74
N SER A 327 -6.98 -3.40 -22.93
CA SER A 327 -8.13 -4.15 -22.41
C SER A 327 -9.32 -4.03 -23.38
N GLN A 328 -10.02 -5.13 -23.59
CA GLN A 328 -11.32 -5.20 -24.21
C GLN A 328 -12.35 -5.52 -23.12
N PRO A 329 -13.33 -4.65 -22.86
CA PRO A 329 -14.32 -4.87 -21.82
C PRO A 329 -15.17 -6.10 -22.14
N SER A 330 -15.74 -6.68 -21.08
CA SER A 330 -16.70 -7.77 -21.23
C SER A 330 -17.86 -7.35 -22.13
N LYS A 331 -18.26 -8.22 -23.04
CA LYS A 331 -19.36 -7.95 -23.98
C LYS A 331 -20.14 -9.21 -24.30
N VAL A 332 -21.42 -9.06 -24.57
CA VAL A 332 -22.21 -10.10 -25.22
C VAL A 332 -21.93 -9.99 -26.72
N GLY A 333 -21.43 -11.06 -27.33
CA GLY A 333 -21.18 -11.07 -28.77
C GLY A 333 -22.49 -11.08 -29.57
N SER A 334 -22.38 -10.85 -30.87
CA SER A 334 -23.51 -10.96 -31.80
C SER A 334 -24.14 -12.35 -31.84
N ASP A 335 -23.42 -13.36 -31.35
CA ASP A 335 -23.85 -14.75 -31.16
C ASP A 335 -24.55 -15.01 -29.81
N GLY A 336 -24.76 -13.97 -28.99
CA GLY A 336 -25.38 -14.09 -27.66
C GLY A 336 -24.43 -14.63 -26.58
N ILE A 337 -23.17 -14.92 -26.91
CA ILE A 337 -22.21 -15.48 -25.95
C ILE A 337 -21.56 -14.35 -25.14
N PHE A 338 -21.68 -14.42 -23.81
CA PHE A 338 -20.99 -13.53 -22.90
C PHE A 338 -19.48 -13.80 -22.93
N ARG A 339 -18.72 -12.78 -23.31
CA ARG A 339 -17.26 -12.77 -23.29
C ARG A 339 -16.81 -11.91 -22.13
N GLN A 340 -15.94 -12.47 -21.30
CA GLN A 340 -15.30 -11.76 -20.19
C GLN A 340 -14.36 -10.66 -20.70
N GLU A 341 -13.88 -9.81 -19.78
CA GLU A 341 -12.79 -8.89 -20.10
C GLU A 341 -11.58 -9.68 -20.62
N SER A 342 -10.95 -9.17 -21.67
CA SER A 342 -9.76 -9.79 -22.26
C SER A 342 -8.71 -8.75 -22.59
N PHE A 343 -7.46 -9.18 -22.60
CA PHE A 343 -6.29 -8.36 -22.86
C PHE A 343 -5.69 -8.77 -24.19
N VAL A 344 -5.40 -7.77 -25.02
CA VAL A 344 -4.83 -7.97 -26.35
C VAL A 344 -3.45 -7.34 -26.38
N VAL A 345 -2.44 -8.16 -26.64
CA VAL A 345 -1.06 -7.73 -26.86
C VAL A 345 -0.78 -7.76 -28.35
N ARG A 346 -0.24 -6.69 -28.88
CA ARG A 346 0.13 -6.55 -30.29
C ARG A 346 1.60 -6.20 -30.38
N TYR A 347 2.33 -6.79 -31.32
CA TYR A 347 3.64 -6.28 -31.73
C TYR A 347 3.73 -6.17 -33.24
N TRP A 348 4.54 -5.23 -33.71
CA TRP A 348 4.75 -4.99 -35.13
C TRP A 348 6.05 -5.66 -35.59
N THR A 349 5.98 -6.32 -36.73
CA THR A 349 7.13 -6.89 -37.45
C THR A 349 7.95 -5.80 -38.14
N ASN A 350 7.29 -4.71 -38.54
CA ASN A 350 7.92 -3.53 -39.11
C ASN A 350 8.15 -2.43 -38.06
N LYS A 351 9.42 -2.05 -37.88
CA LYS A 351 9.88 -1.06 -36.89
C LYS A 351 9.24 0.32 -37.06
N ASP A 352 8.97 0.77 -38.29
CA ASP A 352 8.43 2.11 -38.54
C ASP A 352 6.98 2.25 -38.09
N LYS A 353 6.19 1.18 -38.23
CA LYS A 353 4.81 1.13 -37.72
C LYS A 353 4.76 1.02 -36.20
N ALA A 354 5.78 0.41 -35.61
CA ALA A 354 5.89 0.12 -34.18
C ALA A 354 6.14 1.36 -33.29
N GLN A 355 6.56 2.49 -33.87
CA GLN A 355 6.98 3.69 -33.12
C GLN A 355 5.92 4.78 -32.99
N ARG A 356 4.68 4.56 -33.47
CA ARG A 356 3.63 5.59 -33.40
C ARG A 356 3.29 5.95 -31.95
N GLY A 357 3.59 7.18 -31.56
CA GLY A 357 3.33 7.70 -30.20
C GLY A 357 4.22 7.11 -29.11
N THR A 358 5.34 6.48 -29.50
CA THR A 358 6.29 5.85 -28.58
C THR A 358 7.73 6.23 -28.96
N ILE A 359 8.53 6.63 -27.98
CA ILE A 359 9.98 6.83 -28.13
C ILE A 359 10.67 5.72 -27.37
N ARG A 360 11.64 5.06 -28.01
CA ARG A 360 12.45 4.02 -27.39
C ARG A 360 13.88 4.52 -27.17
N THR A 361 14.38 4.31 -25.98
CA THR A 361 15.80 4.43 -25.60
C THR A 361 16.33 3.05 -25.22
N GLU A 362 17.59 2.95 -24.82
CA GLU A 362 18.20 1.69 -24.41
C GLU A 362 17.53 1.09 -23.16
N ASP A 363 17.18 1.95 -22.21
CA ASP A 363 16.70 1.60 -20.87
C ASP A 363 15.23 1.96 -20.62
N ARG A 364 14.62 2.84 -21.44
CA ARG A 364 13.24 3.29 -21.23
C ARG A 364 12.41 3.35 -22.51
N ILE A 365 11.11 3.20 -22.32
CA ILE A 365 10.08 3.49 -23.32
C ILE A 365 9.26 4.67 -22.82
N TYR A 366 9.11 5.67 -23.68
CA TYR A 366 8.30 6.85 -23.44
C TYR A 366 7.05 6.77 -24.31
N GLN A 367 5.89 7.02 -23.72
CA GLN A 367 4.60 6.87 -24.40
C GLN A 367 3.77 8.13 -24.21
N VAL A 368 3.17 8.58 -25.30
CA VAL A 368 2.25 9.71 -25.27
C VAL A 368 0.93 9.28 -24.61
N VAL A 369 0.48 10.09 -23.65
CA VAL A 369 -0.83 9.97 -23.01
C VAL A 369 -1.92 10.24 -24.06
N LYS A 370 -2.72 9.22 -24.32
CA LYS A 370 -3.80 9.21 -25.31
C LYS A 370 -5.10 9.78 -24.72
N SER A 371 -5.41 9.41 -23.48
CA SER A 371 -6.60 9.85 -22.75
C SER A 371 -6.39 9.77 -21.25
N VAL A 372 -7.18 10.55 -20.52
CA VAL A 372 -7.23 10.60 -19.07
C VAL A 372 -8.69 10.49 -18.65
N ALA A 373 -8.98 9.72 -17.61
CA ALA A 373 -10.30 9.62 -17.01
C ALA A 373 -10.22 9.93 -15.52
N HIS A 374 -11.25 10.59 -14.98
CA HIS A 374 -11.34 10.93 -13.56
C HIS A 374 -12.53 10.22 -12.94
N SER A 375 -12.38 9.81 -11.69
CA SER A 375 -13.45 9.24 -10.89
C SER A 375 -13.26 9.63 -9.42
N HIS A 376 -14.30 9.48 -8.62
CA HIS A 376 -14.23 9.64 -7.18
C HIS A 376 -14.77 8.36 -6.54
N LYS A 377 -14.01 7.78 -5.60
CA LYS A 377 -14.35 6.49 -5.01
C LYS A 377 -13.92 6.44 -3.55
N SER A 378 -14.70 5.70 -2.78
CA SER A 378 -14.38 5.33 -1.40
C SER A 378 -13.99 3.86 -1.37
N VAL A 379 -12.67 3.58 -1.37
CA VAL A 379 -12.11 2.23 -1.53
C VAL A 379 -10.86 2.05 -0.67
N PRO A 380 -10.49 0.81 -0.32
CA PRO A 380 -9.17 0.54 0.21
C PRO A 380 -8.10 0.82 -0.84
N VAL A 381 -6.98 1.41 -0.39
CA VAL A 381 -5.82 1.72 -1.22
C VAL A 381 -4.53 1.25 -0.55
N TRP A 382 -3.55 0.94 -1.39
CA TRP A 382 -2.25 0.44 -1.01
C TRP A 382 -1.14 1.34 -1.55
N ASN A 383 0.00 1.29 -0.88
CA ASN A 383 1.25 1.84 -1.38
C ASN A 383 2.44 1.11 -0.75
N LEU A 384 3.60 1.20 -1.39
CA LEU A 384 4.83 0.53 -0.99
C LEU A 384 5.94 1.56 -0.70
N GLU A 385 6.73 1.29 0.35
CA GLU A 385 8.03 1.91 0.59
C GLU A 385 9.12 0.94 0.15
N VAL A 386 10.11 1.42 -0.60
CA VAL A 386 11.10 0.59 -1.28
C VAL A 386 12.50 1.17 -1.06
N GLN A 387 13.49 0.29 -0.97
CA GLN A 387 14.86 0.70 -0.61
C GLN A 387 15.48 1.62 -1.65
N THR A 388 16.19 2.65 -1.17
CA THR A 388 17.12 3.55 -1.89
C THR A 388 16.55 4.43 -3.00
N GLU A 389 15.67 3.90 -3.86
CA GLU A 389 15.01 4.63 -4.94
C GLU A 389 13.51 4.64 -4.69
N HIS A 390 12.96 5.83 -4.47
CA HIS A 390 11.55 6.06 -4.20
C HIS A 390 10.70 5.93 -5.47
N SER A 391 10.83 4.82 -6.21
CA SER A 391 10.05 4.55 -7.43
C SER A 391 9.89 3.06 -7.67
N TYR A 392 8.84 2.67 -8.40
CA TYR A 392 8.59 1.29 -8.82
C TYR A 392 7.77 1.23 -10.10
N ILE A 393 7.57 0.04 -10.66
CA ILE A 393 6.77 -0.13 -11.88
C ILE A 393 5.39 -0.69 -11.54
N ALA A 394 4.34 0.11 -11.74
CA ALA A 394 2.95 -0.26 -11.50
C ALA A 394 2.14 -0.23 -12.80
N ASP A 395 1.42 -1.32 -13.10
CA ASP A 395 0.63 -1.54 -14.33
C ASP A 395 1.36 -1.12 -15.62
N GLY A 396 2.69 -1.21 -15.62
CA GLY A 396 3.56 -0.87 -16.74
C GLY A 396 3.98 0.60 -16.84
N PHE A 397 3.94 1.36 -15.75
CA PHE A 397 4.42 2.75 -15.66
C PHE A 397 5.44 2.89 -14.55
N SER A 398 6.51 3.66 -14.78
CA SER A 398 7.45 4.03 -13.70
C SER A 398 6.77 5.09 -12.81
N VAL A 399 6.37 4.66 -11.62
CA VAL A 399 5.68 5.48 -10.61
C VAL A 399 6.62 5.87 -9.49
N GLN A 400 6.34 6.99 -8.84
CA GLN A 400 7.06 7.36 -7.62
C GLN A 400 6.40 6.71 -6.41
N ASN A 401 7.23 6.34 -5.44
CA ASN A 401 6.72 5.85 -4.17
C ASN A 401 6.16 7.02 -3.33
N CYS A 402 5.34 6.70 -2.32
CA CYS A 402 5.08 7.63 -1.23
C CYS A 402 6.26 7.52 -0.27
N ILE A 403 7.01 8.59 -0.10
CA ILE A 403 7.92 8.69 1.04
C ILE A 403 7.03 9.04 2.23
N TRP A 404 6.50 8.03 2.94
CA TRP A 404 6.03 8.25 4.31
C TRP A 404 7.25 8.36 5.22
N ASP A 405 8.13 9.31 4.89
CA ASP A 405 9.13 9.72 5.84
C ASP A 405 8.37 10.50 6.90
N SER A 406 8.34 9.93 8.10
CA SER A 406 8.09 10.68 9.34
C SER A 406 9.05 11.88 9.53
N VAL A 407 9.91 12.21 8.56
CA VAL A 407 10.82 13.36 8.53
C VAL A 407 11.15 13.75 7.08
N ASN A 408 10.60 14.86 6.57
CA ASN A 408 11.29 15.82 5.67
C ASN A 408 12.61 15.35 5.03
N LYS A 409 12.57 14.61 3.91
CA LYS A 409 13.72 14.53 3.01
C LYS A 409 13.32 15.05 1.63
N LYS A 410 13.65 16.33 1.45
CA LYS A 410 13.46 17.15 0.24
C LYS A 410 12.02 17.60 0.00
N SER A 411 11.44 18.34 0.95
CA SER A 411 10.59 19.44 0.49
C SER A 411 11.50 20.35 -0.34
N SER A 412 11.18 20.50 -1.62
CA SER A 412 11.45 21.74 -2.33
C SER A 412 11.21 22.92 -1.38
N ASN A 413 12.07 23.94 -1.45
CA ASN A 413 12.01 25.13 -0.60
C ASN A 413 10.76 26.02 -0.88
N VAL A 414 9.60 25.41 -1.10
CA VAL A 414 8.32 26.08 -1.23
C VAL A 414 7.47 25.62 -0.04
N PHE A 415 7.80 26.15 1.12
CA PHE A 415 6.81 26.24 2.19
C PHE A 415 5.77 27.26 1.70
N ASP A 416 4.54 26.81 1.50
CA ASP A 416 3.40 27.70 1.31
C ASP A 416 3.37 28.70 2.49
N GLY A 417 3.23 29.99 2.17
CA GLY A 417 3.29 31.11 3.10
C GLY A 417 2.18 31.12 4.17
N SER A 418 1.31 30.11 4.16
CA SER A 418 0.29 29.85 5.18
C SER A 418 0.86 29.33 6.51
N PHE A 419 2.08 28.75 6.53
CA PHE A 419 2.69 28.14 7.73
C PHE A 419 3.48 29.09 8.66
N THR A 420 3.58 30.38 8.34
CA THR A 420 4.43 31.35 9.08
C THR A 420 3.66 32.28 10.01
N SER A 421 2.33 32.19 10.04
CA SER A 421 1.49 33.09 10.84
C SER A 421 1.17 32.51 12.21
N ALA A 422 1.28 33.34 13.24
CA ALA A 422 0.90 32.98 14.61
C ALA A 422 -0.59 32.60 14.63
N THR A 423 -0.90 31.42 15.19
CA THR A 423 -2.27 30.90 15.24
C THR A 423 -2.77 30.97 16.68
N THR A 424 -3.90 31.65 16.89
CA THR A 424 -4.62 31.60 18.16
C THR A 424 -5.38 30.28 18.24
N ILE A 425 -5.02 29.43 19.20
CA ILE A 425 -5.75 28.20 19.51
C ILE A 425 -6.70 28.44 20.69
N PHE A 426 -7.80 27.69 20.70
CA PHE A 426 -8.86 27.77 21.71
C PHE A 426 -9.43 29.18 21.92
N SER A 427 -9.59 29.94 20.84
CA SER A 427 -10.16 31.29 20.92
C SER A 427 -11.53 31.31 21.59
N GLY A 428 -11.72 32.22 22.54
CA GLY A 428 -12.94 32.39 23.32
C GLY A 428 -13.06 31.46 24.53
N THR A 429 -11.98 30.75 24.89
CA THR A 429 -11.92 29.85 26.06
C THR A 429 -10.94 30.35 27.13
N SER A 430 -10.93 29.72 28.31
CA SER A 430 -9.97 30.08 29.37
C SER A 430 -8.54 29.61 29.06
N GLU A 431 -8.38 28.71 28.09
CA GLU A 431 -7.10 28.16 27.63
C GLU A 431 -6.62 28.83 26.32
N GLU A 432 -7.21 29.97 25.92
CA GLU A 432 -6.82 30.71 24.71
C GLU A 432 -5.33 31.08 24.75
N ARG A 433 -4.59 30.69 23.71
CA ARG A 433 -3.17 31.04 23.56
C ARG A 433 -2.74 31.15 22.11
N VAL A 434 -1.79 32.05 21.87
CA VAL A 434 -1.17 32.23 20.56
C VAL A 434 0.02 31.27 20.46
N ILE A 435 -0.06 30.34 19.52
CA ILE A 435 1.09 29.49 19.14
C ILE A 435 1.79 30.15 17.96
N ASN A 436 3.07 30.47 18.18
CA ASN A 436 3.95 30.86 17.09
C ASN A 436 4.50 29.58 16.44
N PRO A 437 4.40 29.42 15.11
CA PRO A 437 5.05 28.31 14.43
C PRO A 437 6.56 28.40 14.66
N ILE A 438 7.18 27.29 15.05
CA ILE A 438 8.65 27.19 15.13
C ILE A 438 9.14 27.07 13.69
N SER A 439 9.50 28.19 13.07
CA SER A 439 10.15 28.18 11.76
C SER A 439 11.64 27.95 11.92
N PHE A 440 12.14 26.85 11.35
CA PHE A 440 13.57 26.70 11.15
C PHE A 440 13.95 27.47 9.89
N THR A 441 14.50 28.68 10.05
CA THR A 441 14.91 29.50 8.90
C THR A 441 16.17 28.96 8.22
N VAL A 442 17.12 28.40 8.98
CA VAL A 442 18.21 27.51 8.51
C VAL A 442 18.76 26.72 9.72
N GLY A 443 18.93 25.40 9.62
CA GLY A 443 19.72 24.63 10.60
C GLY A 443 19.16 23.26 10.97
N ARG A 444 20.05 22.28 11.13
CA ARG A 444 19.74 20.96 11.71
C ARG A 444 19.41 21.13 13.20
N CYS A 445 18.41 20.42 13.71
CA CYS A 445 18.11 20.40 15.14
C CYS A 445 19.38 20.01 15.93
N PRO A 446 19.84 20.83 16.89
CA PRO A 446 21.09 20.58 17.62
C PRO A 446 20.99 19.40 18.61
N VAL A 447 19.79 18.87 18.85
CA VAL A 447 19.56 17.74 19.76
C VAL A 447 19.62 16.40 19.04
N CYS A 448 19.08 16.32 17.83
CA CYS A 448 19.03 15.07 17.05
C CYS A 448 19.86 15.10 15.76
N ILE A 449 20.54 16.20 15.45
CA ILE A 449 21.40 16.39 14.27
C ILE A 449 20.65 16.11 12.93
N GLY A 450 19.32 16.18 12.94
CA GLY A 450 18.47 15.89 11.78
C GLY A 450 17.82 14.49 11.76
N GLU A 451 17.95 13.69 12.83
CA GLU A 451 17.31 12.38 12.96
C GLU A 451 16.00 12.37 13.78
N GLY A 452 15.62 13.51 14.38
CA GLY A 452 14.45 13.59 15.27
C GLY A 452 13.16 13.81 14.49
N GLN A 453 12.13 13.05 14.86
CA GLN A 453 10.75 13.26 14.40
C GLN A 453 10.18 14.53 15.01
N ILE A 454 9.52 15.36 14.19
CA ILE A 454 8.76 16.51 14.65
C ILE A 454 7.34 16.02 14.92
N PHE A 455 7.00 15.86 16.19
CA PHE A 455 5.61 15.66 16.60
C PHE A 455 4.98 17.03 16.78
N THR A 456 3.87 17.29 16.08
CA THR A 456 2.98 18.38 16.44
C THR A 456 1.88 17.79 17.29
N ASN A 457 1.84 18.20 18.56
CA ASN A 457 0.77 17.80 19.46
C ASN A 457 -0.53 18.44 18.96
N LYS A 458 -1.50 17.62 18.57
CA LYS A 458 -2.85 18.11 18.29
C LYS A 458 -3.56 18.26 19.63
N GLU A 459 -3.86 19.49 20.00
CA GLU A 459 -4.52 19.79 21.26
C GLU A 459 -6.02 20.01 21.03
N ILE A 460 -6.85 19.39 21.86
CA ILE A 460 -8.31 19.49 21.79
C ILE A 460 -8.82 19.88 23.18
N CYS A 461 -9.53 21.00 23.28
CA CYS A 461 -10.17 21.43 24.52
C CYS A 461 -11.62 20.94 24.55
N ILE A 462 -12.00 20.22 25.61
CA ILE A 462 -13.37 19.76 25.83
C ILE A 462 -13.90 20.24 27.19
N PRO A 463 -15.21 20.53 27.30
CA PRO A 463 -15.83 20.81 28.59
C PRO A 463 -15.93 19.52 29.42
N ALA A 464 -15.50 19.59 30.68
CA ALA A 464 -15.55 18.47 31.61
C ALA A 464 -15.81 18.94 33.04
N MET A 465 -16.42 18.06 33.84
CA MET A 465 -16.45 18.19 35.28
C MET A 465 -15.26 17.44 35.87
N ILE A 466 -14.45 18.15 36.65
CA ILE A 466 -13.18 17.64 37.17
C ILE A 466 -13.23 17.66 38.69
N ASN A 467 -13.00 16.49 39.30
CA ASN A 467 -12.96 16.33 40.75
C ASN A 467 -11.64 15.71 41.18
N PHE A 468 -10.81 16.49 41.88
CA PHE A 468 -9.61 16.00 42.54
C PHE A 468 -9.97 15.30 43.85
N PHE A 469 -9.37 14.14 44.11
CA PHE A 469 -9.48 13.47 45.41
C PHE A 469 -8.09 13.31 46.03
N SER A 470 -7.89 13.92 47.20
CA SER A 470 -6.76 13.58 48.08
C SER A 470 -7.13 12.33 48.87
N GLY A 471 -6.16 11.42 49.06
CA GLY A 471 -6.35 10.16 49.80
C GLY A 471 -6.82 10.29 51.26
N THR A 472 -7.05 11.51 51.76
CA THR A 472 -7.45 11.79 53.15
C THR A 472 -8.96 12.00 53.35
N GLY A 473 -9.79 11.89 52.30
CA GLY A 473 -11.20 12.26 52.34
C GLY A 473 -12.24 11.14 52.18
N MET A 474 -11.86 9.86 52.12
CA MET A 474 -12.83 8.76 51.95
C MET A 474 -13.12 8.00 53.25
N ARG A 475 -14.42 7.74 53.45
CA ARG A 475 -15.05 7.01 54.55
C ARG A 475 -14.22 5.82 55.02
N ARG A 476 -14.09 5.68 56.35
CA ARG A 476 -13.57 4.50 57.07
C ARG A 476 -13.97 3.20 56.33
N GLY A 477 -13.03 2.56 55.62
CA GLY A 477 -13.22 1.18 55.15
C GLY A 477 -12.76 0.79 53.74
N LEU A 478 -12.32 1.71 52.86
CA LEU A 478 -11.76 1.32 51.55
C LEU A 478 -10.23 1.36 51.57
N PHE A 479 -9.59 0.18 51.55
CA PHE A 479 -8.19 0.06 51.17
C PHE A 479 -8.06 0.26 49.65
N MET A 480 -7.40 1.33 49.22
CA MET A 480 -6.97 1.47 47.82
C MET A 480 -5.54 0.94 47.70
N SER A 481 -5.37 -0.17 46.98
CA SER A 481 -4.05 -0.66 46.59
C SER A 481 -3.50 0.24 45.47
N THR A 482 -2.61 1.18 45.81
CA THR A 482 -1.75 1.81 44.81
C THR A 482 -0.62 0.83 44.48
N ALA A 483 -0.28 0.71 43.19
CA ALA A 483 0.92 -0.03 42.78
C ALA A 483 2.17 0.56 43.48
N ALA A 484 3.13 -0.30 43.85
CA ALA A 484 4.35 0.13 44.51
C ALA A 484 5.05 1.27 43.74
N GLY A 485 5.46 2.33 44.45
CA GLY A 485 6.14 3.50 43.86
C GLY A 485 5.23 4.63 43.37
N LYS A 486 3.92 4.60 43.66
CA LYS A 486 2.96 5.67 43.31
C LYS A 486 2.38 6.42 44.52
N GLU A 487 3.08 6.43 45.63
CA GLU A 487 2.68 7.12 46.86
C GLU A 487 2.83 8.64 46.69
N GLY A 488 1.72 9.41 46.75
CA GLY A 488 1.74 10.87 46.64
C GLY A 488 1.13 11.47 45.37
N MET A 489 0.69 10.64 44.41
CA MET A 489 -0.02 11.10 43.21
C MET A 489 -1.52 11.28 43.46
N ASN A 490 -2.11 12.35 42.94
CA ASN A 490 -3.54 12.62 43.09
C ASN A 490 -4.35 11.93 41.98
N LEU A 491 -5.50 11.36 42.35
CA LEU A 491 -6.47 10.85 41.39
C LEU A 491 -7.48 11.92 41.05
N VAL A 492 -7.84 11.97 39.77
CA VAL A 492 -8.78 12.94 39.22
C VAL A 492 -9.89 12.20 38.52
N VAL A 493 -11.14 12.43 38.93
CA VAL A 493 -12.31 11.90 38.22
C VAL A 493 -12.76 12.96 37.23
N VAL A 494 -12.78 12.58 35.96
CA VAL A 494 -13.24 13.41 34.84
C VAL A 494 -14.56 12.87 34.35
N LYS A 495 -15.58 13.74 34.27
CA LYS A 495 -16.88 13.43 33.68
C LYS A 495 -17.18 14.38 32.54
N THR A 496 -17.58 13.84 31.40
CA THR A 496 -17.88 14.62 30.20
C THR A 496 -19.03 13.98 29.41
N LEU A 497 -19.42 14.58 28.30
CA LEU A 497 -20.45 14.06 27.40
C LEU A 497 -20.03 12.72 26.79
N ALA A 498 -21.01 11.85 26.54
CA ALA A 498 -20.77 10.52 25.96
C ALA A 498 -20.05 10.57 24.60
N CYS A 499 -20.27 11.62 23.80
CA CYS A 499 -19.60 11.82 22.51
C CYS A 499 -18.07 11.96 22.61
N HIS A 500 -17.51 12.25 23.79
CA HIS A 500 -16.06 12.34 24.00
C HIS A 500 -15.43 11.01 24.45
N TYR A 501 -16.19 9.90 24.44
CA TYR A 501 -15.68 8.59 24.87
C TYR A 501 -14.45 8.14 24.09
N GLU A 502 -14.51 8.15 22.76
CA GLU A 502 -13.37 7.75 21.91
C GLU A 502 -12.16 8.67 22.11
N LEU A 503 -12.39 9.98 22.29
CA LEU A 503 -11.35 10.95 22.60
C LEU A 503 -10.63 10.61 23.90
N LEU A 504 -11.36 10.27 24.97
CA LEU A 504 -10.77 9.85 26.24
C LEU A 504 -10.12 8.46 26.15
N GLN A 505 -10.62 7.57 25.30
CA GLN A 505 -10.10 6.21 25.15
C GLN A 505 -8.76 6.18 24.41
N ASN A 506 -8.62 6.98 23.35
CA ASN A 506 -7.49 6.90 22.42
C ASN A 506 -6.29 7.78 22.81
N ASN A 507 -6.41 8.62 23.83
CA ASN A 507 -5.35 9.53 24.27
C ASN A 507 -4.82 9.12 25.65
N GLU A 508 -3.51 9.26 25.88
CA GLU A 508 -2.86 8.88 27.15
C GLU A 508 -2.52 10.08 28.03
N THR A 509 -2.31 11.26 27.42
CA THR A 509 -1.89 12.48 28.12
C THR A 509 -3.02 13.52 28.12
N PHE A 510 -3.28 14.06 29.30
CA PHE A 510 -4.32 15.04 29.55
C PHE A 510 -3.76 16.21 30.35
N PHE A 511 -4.24 17.42 30.09
CA PHE A 511 -3.88 18.61 30.86
C PHE A 511 -5.13 19.24 31.45
N ILE A 512 -5.06 19.46 32.75
CA ILE A 512 -6.11 20.07 33.55
C ILE A 512 -5.59 21.39 34.07
N HIS A 513 -6.36 22.48 33.87
CA HIS A 513 -6.22 23.82 34.44
C HIS A 513 -4.84 24.19 35.00
N ASN A 514 -4.11 25.08 34.33
CA ASN A 514 -2.72 25.47 34.63
C ASN A 514 -1.68 24.35 34.35
N ASN A 515 -1.85 23.59 33.26
CA ASN A 515 -0.89 22.59 32.77
C ASN A 515 -0.60 21.42 33.75
N VAL A 516 -1.55 21.04 34.61
CA VAL A 516 -1.38 19.83 35.42
C VAL A 516 -1.46 18.60 34.51
N LYS A 517 -0.30 18.03 34.20
CA LYS A 517 -0.19 16.82 33.38
C LYS A 517 -0.78 15.64 34.13
N CYS A 518 -1.75 14.99 33.50
CA CYS A 518 -2.41 13.79 33.98
C CYS A 518 -2.27 12.67 32.94
N VAL A 519 -2.18 11.44 33.42
CA VAL A 519 -2.15 10.22 32.61
C VAL A 519 -3.38 9.37 32.91
N LYS A 520 -3.81 8.58 31.92
CA LYS A 520 -4.94 7.65 32.09
C LYS A 520 -4.63 6.64 33.20
N PHE A 521 -5.49 6.58 34.22
CA PHE A 521 -5.39 5.59 35.30
C PHE A 521 -6.39 4.45 35.14
N LYS A 522 -7.64 4.79 34.76
CA LYS A 522 -8.64 3.82 34.32
C LYS A 522 -9.18 4.23 32.96
N PRO A 523 -9.53 3.26 32.10
CA PRO A 523 -10.19 3.56 30.82
C PRO A 523 -11.54 4.27 31.07
N PRO A 524 -11.98 5.11 30.12
CA PRO A 524 -13.30 5.70 30.20
C PRO A 524 -14.38 4.63 30.18
N PHE A 525 -15.52 4.91 30.82
CA PHE A 525 -16.70 4.06 30.76
C PHE A 525 -17.97 4.91 30.75
N LEU A 526 -19.00 4.38 30.11
CA LEU A 526 -20.28 5.07 29.95
C LEU A 526 -21.20 4.75 31.12
N ARG A 527 -21.83 5.77 31.69
CA ARG A 527 -22.89 5.64 32.69
C ARG A 527 -24.22 6.08 32.09
N GLY A 528 -25.28 5.32 32.38
CA GLY A 528 -26.63 5.56 31.90
C GLY A 528 -27.69 4.83 32.72
N LEU A 529 -28.96 5.20 32.55
CA LEU A 529 -30.11 4.54 33.17
C LEU A 529 -31.05 4.03 32.08
N GLY A 530 -31.20 2.71 31.97
CA GLY A 530 -32.22 2.08 31.12
C GLY A 530 -31.92 2.07 29.61
N GLY A 531 -30.65 1.95 29.23
CA GLY A 531 -30.23 1.77 27.82
C GLY A 531 -29.86 3.05 27.07
N GLU A 532 -29.97 4.22 27.69
CA GLU A 532 -29.46 5.48 27.13
C GLU A 532 -28.10 5.82 27.78
N GLU A 533 -27.06 5.91 26.96
CA GLU A 533 -25.73 6.39 27.34
C GLU A 533 -25.78 7.91 27.54
N THR A 534 -25.35 8.42 28.69
CA THR A 534 -25.55 9.86 28.99
C THR A 534 -24.29 10.59 29.44
N VAL A 535 -23.35 9.92 30.12
CA VAL A 535 -22.12 10.55 30.61
C VAL A 535 -20.95 9.58 30.49
N CYS A 536 -19.82 10.08 29.98
CA CYS A 536 -18.54 9.39 29.99
C CYS A 536 -17.76 9.77 31.24
N GLU A 537 -17.29 8.77 32.00
CA GLU A 537 -16.47 8.96 33.19
C GLU A 537 -15.12 8.25 33.02
N THR A 538 -14.03 8.93 33.36
CA THR A 538 -12.68 8.35 33.41
C THR A 538 -11.95 8.76 34.69
N ILE A 539 -10.96 7.96 35.10
CA ILE A 539 -10.08 8.29 36.22
C ILE A 539 -8.68 8.52 35.66
N LEU A 540 -8.14 9.70 35.94
CA LEU A 540 -6.79 10.10 35.61
C LEU A 540 -5.93 10.17 36.88
N GLN A 541 -4.62 10.13 36.70
CA GLN A 541 -3.63 10.29 37.77
C GLN A 541 -2.67 11.41 37.37
N THR A 542 -2.29 12.29 38.31
CA THR A 542 -1.26 13.31 38.04
C THR A 542 0.07 12.63 37.67
N ALA A 543 0.77 13.14 36.67
CA ALA A 543 2.02 12.57 36.17
C ALA A 543 3.23 12.91 37.06
N ASP A 544 3.18 14.04 37.76
CA ASP A 544 4.22 14.48 38.68
C ASP A 544 3.82 14.21 40.14
N GLU A 545 4.80 13.89 41.01
CA GLU A 545 4.62 13.86 42.45
C GLU A 545 4.28 15.28 42.93
N GLY A 546 3.07 15.48 43.45
CA GLY A 546 2.72 16.75 44.06
C GLY A 546 3.62 16.99 45.26
N GLN A 547 4.36 18.11 45.30
CA GLN A 547 4.91 18.57 46.57
C GLN A 547 3.74 18.70 47.56
N ARG A 548 3.81 17.96 48.67
CA ARG A 548 2.89 18.14 49.78
C ARG A 548 3.00 19.59 50.24
N THR A 549 2.02 20.41 49.92
CA THR A 549 1.75 21.63 50.69
C THR A 549 1.07 21.24 52.00
N SER A 550 1.76 20.47 52.84
CA SER A 550 1.44 20.39 54.27
C SER A 550 2.00 21.62 54.97
N GLY A 551 1.62 22.80 54.50
CA GLY A 551 1.73 24.05 55.25
C GLY A 551 0.37 24.30 55.86
N LYS A 552 0.24 24.14 57.17
CA LYS A 552 -0.93 24.63 57.89
C LYS A 552 -1.09 26.11 57.53
N PHE A 553 -2.17 26.46 56.85
CA PHE A 553 -2.65 27.85 56.80
C PHE A 553 -3.10 28.22 58.21
N GLY A 554 -2.16 28.70 59.02
CA GLY A 554 -2.40 29.08 60.39
C GLY A 554 -1.09 29.27 61.15
N GLY A 555 -0.62 30.51 61.21
CA GLY A 555 0.37 30.96 62.18
C GLY A 555 1.62 31.62 61.60
N GLY A 556 1.70 32.94 61.75
CA GLY A 556 2.93 33.56 62.26
C GLY A 556 3.89 34.19 61.25
N ASP A 557 4.47 33.44 60.31
CA ASP A 557 5.70 33.92 59.67
C ASP A 557 5.54 34.20 58.17
N LYS A 558 5.69 35.48 57.82
CA LYS A 558 5.79 35.94 56.43
C LYS A 558 7.06 35.34 55.81
N LEU A 559 6.89 34.57 54.73
CA LEU A 559 8.00 34.24 53.83
C LEU A 559 8.72 35.53 53.42
N SER A 560 10.03 35.56 53.61
CA SER A 560 10.89 36.69 53.20
C SER A 560 10.80 36.88 51.68
N ARG A 561 10.75 38.14 51.23
CA ARG A 561 10.76 38.54 49.81
C ARG A 561 12.03 38.12 49.05
N ASP A 562 13.00 37.51 49.72
CA ASP A 562 14.26 37.04 49.16
C ASP A 562 14.32 35.54 48.83
N ASP A 563 13.27 34.77 49.17
CA ASP A 563 13.14 33.36 48.79
C ASP A 563 12.39 33.12 47.46
N ASP A 564 12.36 34.12 46.56
CA ASP A 564 11.80 33.92 45.21
C ASP A 564 12.84 33.19 44.31
N PRO A 565 12.57 31.94 43.88
CA PRO A 565 13.47 31.17 43.03
C PRO A 565 13.73 31.84 41.66
N ARG A 566 12.90 32.80 41.24
CA ARG A 566 13.08 33.59 40.01
C ARG A 566 14.27 34.56 40.07
N LYS A 567 14.79 34.90 41.25
CA LYS A 567 15.96 35.80 41.40
C LYS A 567 17.33 35.10 41.21
N ARG A 568 17.36 33.77 41.08
CA ARG A 568 18.60 32.97 41.01
C ARG A 568 19.14 32.70 39.60
N ILE A 569 18.46 33.17 38.56
CA ILE A 569 18.91 33.00 37.17
C ILE A 569 19.35 34.37 36.67
N ARG A 570 20.66 34.57 36.48
CA ARG A 570 21.20 35.86 35.99
C ARG A 570 21.95 35.73 34.67
N GLY A 571 22.18 34.52 34.16
CA GLY A 571 22.72 34.37 32.82
C GLY A 571 22.70 32.95 32.24
N PRO A 572 23.13 32.81 30.97
CA PRO A 572 23.10 31.56 30.22
C PRO A 572 23.96 30.43 30.82
N SER A 573 24.94 30.78 31.67
CA SER A 573 25.83 29.83 32.35
C SER A 573 25.14 29.04 33.48
N ASP A 574 24.03 29.56 34.04
CA ASP A 574 23.38 28.98 35.22
C ASP A 574 22.50 27.75 34.88
N ILE A 575 22.37 27.42 33.59
CA ILE A 575 21.54 26.31 33.08
C ILE A 575 22.25 24.93 33.17
N LEU A 576 23.57 24.90 33.33
CA LEU A 576 24.34 23.64 33.30
C LEU A 576 24.25 22.81 34.58
N ASP A 577 23.84 23.40 35.71
CA ASP A 577 23.78 22.70 37.01
C ASP A 577 22.51 21.86 37.25
N GLN A 578 21.57 21.79 36.29
CA GLN A 578 20.36 20.96 36.40
C GLN A 578 20.41 19.62 35.63
N ARG A 579 21.54 19.27 34.99
CA ARG A 579 21.69 17.91 34.43
C ARG A 579 22.17 16.96 35.51
N GLY A 580 21.22 16.25 36.13
CA GLY A 580 21.49 15.14 37.04
C GLY A 580 22.48 14.15 36.43
N LYS A 581 23.55 13.86 37.17
CA LYS A 581 24.51 12.80 36.84
C LYS A 581 23.82 11.43 36.94
N LEU A 582 23.58 10.78 35.81
CA LEU A 582 23.25 9.35 35.77
C LEU A 582 24.50 8.55 36.16
N ARG A 583 24.52 8.02 37.39
CA ARG A 583 25.40 6.90 37.78
C ARG A 583 24.56 5.63 37.72
N GLY A 584 24.85 4.77 36.72
CA GLY A 584 24.21 3.48 36.58
C GLY A 584 24.78 2.42 37.53
N ARG A 585 23.94 1.43 37.83
CA ARG A 585 24.34 0.04 38.01
C ARG A 585 23.48 -0.81 37.08
#